data_AF-A0A6I7XW17-F1
#
_entry.id   AF-A0A6I7XW17-F1
#
_cell.length_a   1.000
_cell.length_b   1.000
_cell.length_c   1.000
_cell.angle_alpha   90.00
_cell.angle_beta   90.00
_cell.angle_gamma   90.00
#
_symmetry.space_group_name_H-M   'P 1'
#
loop_
_entity.id
_entity.type
_entity.pdbx_description
1 polymer ?
#
loop_
_entity_poly.entity_id
_entity_poly.type
_entity_poly.pdbx_seq_one_letter_code
_entity_poly.pdbx_strand_id
1 'polypeptide(L)'
;LVLYGPAATRRATAVQAIREADGPVLVVTSDPSLWAETKDARAKLGPVLVYDPGHLCDTPDRLHWAPTTGCEQADRAADRATALLAPVRPQARVDTATADIAETLLRCWLHAAAIDGRPFRQVHRWAMGGNAHEPVRLLRTHPKAAPGLAGLLESALTGHPERREMAQELTVRAFGALSSVHVRDACTPNRADALALDSFADEGGSLYVVGESIETPRSGPGTMPLLTALASDVVEHGRRMAARSSDGRLDPPLTLVLDDVAAVAPLPRLPDLLRTGQAQGLSTVALLRSPEQARSHWTQQLRTPSSL
;
A
#
# COMPACT_ATOMS: atom_id res chain seq x y z
N LEU A 1 -16.09 2.66 11.05
CA LEU A 1 -16.59 1.38 11.61
C LEU A 1 -15.45 0.37 11.69
N VAL A 2 -15.33 -0.35 12.82
CA VAL A 2 -14.52 -1.56 12.95
C VAL A 2 -15.46 -2.72 13.29
N LEU A 3 -15.43 -3.79 12.49
CA LEU A 3 -16.23 -5.00 12.71
C LEU A 3 -15.33 -6.23 12.74
N TYR A 4 -15.52 -7.05 13.78
CA TYR A 4 -14.91 -8.37 13.89
C TYR A 4 -15.98 -9.42 13.63
N GLY A 5 -15.73 -10.37 12.74
CA GLY A 5 -16.72 -11.41 12.48
C GLY A 5 -16.36 -12.40 11.37
N PRO A 6 -17.20 -13.44 11.20
CA PRO A 6 -17.05 -14.43 10.15
C PRO A 6 -17.21 -13.80 8.76
N ALA A 7 -16.71 -14.49 7.73
CA ALA A 7 -16.71 -14.00 6.36
C ALA A 7 -18.09 -13.54 5.87
N ALA A 8 -19.16 -14.27 6.20
CA ALA A 8 -20.52 -13.91 5.81
C ALA A 8 -20.96 -12.54 6.35
N THR A 9 -20.70 -12.25 7.62
CA THR A 9 -21.02 -10.96 8.24
C THR A 9 -20.20 -9.84 7.62
N ARG A 10 -18.88 -10.04 7.47
CA ARG A 10 -18.00 -9.06 6.85
C ARG A 10 -18.42 -8.74 5.42
N ARG A 11 -18.67 -9.78 4.61
CA ARG A 11 -19.11 -9.63 3.22
C ARG A 11 -20.41 -8.82 3.12
N ALA A 12 -21.42 -9.14 3.94
CA ALA A 12 -22.68 -8.40 3.94
C ALA A 12 -22.46 -6.92 4.26
N THR A 13 -21.64 -6.61 5.27
CA THR A 13 -21.26 -5.23 5.62
C THR A 13 -20.48 -4.54 4.50
N ALA A 14 -19.56 -5.24 3.84
CA ALA A 14 -18.78 -4.70 2.72
C ALA A 14 -19.67 -4.33 1.53
N VAL A 15 -20.56 -5.24 1.11
CA VAL A 15 -21.51 -5.00 0.00
C VAL A 15 -22.40 -3.79 0.32
N GLN A 16 -22.93 -3.72 1.54
CA GLN A 16 -23.76 -2.61 1.96
C GLN A 16 -22.99 -1.28 1.90
N ALA A 17 -21.79 -1.22 2.49
CA ALA A 17 -20.96 -0.02 2.49
C ALA A 17 -20.58 0.46 1.08
N ILE A 18 -20.33 -0.47 0.13
CA ILE A 18 -20.03 -0.12 -1.27
C ILE A 18 -21.27 0.46 -1.97
N ARG A 19 -22.45 -0.09 -1.70
CA ARG A 19 -23.72 0.37 -2.31
C ARG A 19 -24.18 1.72 -1.77
N GLU A 20 -23.94 1.99 -0.48
CA GLU A 20 -24.32 3.23 0.19
C GLU A 20 -23.30 4.36 -0.01
N ALA A 21 -22.16 4.10 -0.63
CA ALA A 21 -21.16 5.13 -0.86
C ALA A 21 -21.58 6.10 -1.98
N ASP A 22 -21.86 7.34 -1.62
CA ASP A 22 -22.20 8.42 -2.58
C ASP A 22 -20.99 8.89 -3.41
N GLY A 23 -19.79 8.80 -2.84
CA GLY A 23 -18.54 9.27 -3.43
C GLY A 23 -17.65 8.15 -3.98
N PRO A 24 -16.35 8.44 -4.19
CA PRO A 24 -15.41 7.42 -4.62
C PRO A 24 -15.19 6.34 -3.55
N VAL A 25 -14.76 5.16 -3.98
CA VAL A 25 -14.59 3.99 -3.09
C VAL A 25 -13.23 3.33 -3.28
N LEU A 26 -12.50 3.08 -2.19
CA LEU A 26 -11.39 2.13 -2.16
C LEU A 26 -11.87 0.85 -1.48
N VAL A 27 -11.81 -0.28 -2.18
CA VAL A 27 -12.13 -1.61 -1.65
C VAL A 27 -10.84 -2.41 -1.55
N VAL A 28 -10.53 -2.93 -0.37
CA VAL A 28 -9.53 -3.98 -0.19
C VAL A 28 -10.30 -5.26 0.15
N THR A 29 -10.03 -6.38 -0.52
CA THR A 29 -10.73 -7.63 -0.22
C THR A 29 -9.95 -8.87 -0.67
N SER A 30 -10.20 -9.99 0.02
CA SER A 30 -9.78 -11.32 -0.42
C SER A 30 -10.82 -12.04 -1.26
N ASP A 31 -12.00 -11.45 -1.44
CA ASP A 31 -13.14 -12.07 -2.09
C ASP A 31 -13.39 -11.44 -3.48
N PRO A 32 -12.92 -12.07 -4.58
CA PRO A 32 -13.10 -11.52 -5.93
C PRO A 32 -14.57 -11.42 -6.34
N SER A 33 -15.47 -12.17 -5.70
CA SER A 33 -16.91 -12.04 -5.95
C SER A 33 -17.50 -10.74 -5.41
N LEU A 34 -16.82 -10.04 -4.48
CA LEU A 34 -17.23 -8.71 -4.04
C LEU A 34 -17.11 -7.71 -5.19
N TRP A 35 -15.99 -7.73 -5.92
CA TRP A 35 -15.82 -6.93 -7.14
C TRP A 35 -16.86 -7.32 -8.19
N ALA A 36 -17.01 -8.62 -8.48
CA ALA A 36 -17.94 -9.08 -9.53
C ALA A 36 -19.39 -8.66 -9.27
N GLU A 37 -19.85 -8.69 -8.02
CA GLU A 37 -21.22 -8.31 -7.63
C GLU A 37 -21.45 -6.78 -7.64
N THR A 38 -20.43 -5.98 -7.35
CA THR A 38 -20.60 -4.53 -7.10
C THR A 38 -20.09 -3.63 -8.22
N LYS A 39 -19.23 -4.14 -9.13
CA LYS A 39 -18.63 -3.35 -10.22
C LYS A 39 -19.66 -2.68 -11.13
N ASP A 40 -20.74 -3.38 -11.51
CA ASP A 40 -21.69 -2.84 -12.51
C ASP A 40 -22.55 -1.71 -11.94
N ALA A 41 -22.82 -1.75 -10.62
CA ALA A 41 -23.47 -0.64 -9.94
C ALA A 41 -22.53 0.56 -9.81
N ARG A 42 -21.26 0.32 -9.45
CA ARG A 42 -20.24 1.38 -9.34
C ARG A 42 -19.88 2.02 -10.69
N ALA A 43 -19.89 1.25 -11.78
CA ALA A 43 -19.62 1.73 -13.13
C ALA A 43 -20.65 2.76 -13.63
N LYS A 44 -21.83 2.84 -13.00
CA LYS A 44 -22.84 3.88 -13.28
C LYS A 44 -22.50 5.22 -12.63
N LEU A 45 -21.59 5.24 -11.65
CA LEU A 45 -21.21 6.42 -10.88
C LEU A 45 -19.85 6.99 -11.32
N GLY A 46 -18.93 6.13 -11.75
CA GLY A 46 -17.61 6.53 -12.20
C GLY A 46 -16.76 5.34 -12.68
N PRO A 47 -15.48 5.56 -13.03
CA PRO A 47 -14.59 4.50 -13.49
C PRO A 47 -14.40 3.42 -12.42
N VAL A 48 -14.35 2.15 -12.84
CA VAL A 48 -14.07 1.01 -11.94
C VAL A 48 -12.71 0.41 -12.29
N LEU A 49 -11.74 0.66 -11.42
CA LEU A 49 -10.39 0.16 -11.51
C LEU A 49 -10.24 -1.09 -10.64
N VAL A 50 -9.41 -2.04 -11.09
CA VAL A 50 -9.06 -3.23 -10.31
C VAL A 50 -7.54 -3.45 -10.34
N TYR A 51 -6.91 -3.34 -9.17
CA TYR A 51 -5.53 -3.75 -8.95
C TYR A 51 -5.54 -5.16 -8.35
N ASP A 52 -5.24 -6.13 -9.19
CA ASP A 52 -5.23 -7.55 -8.84
C ASP A 52 -4.00 -8.21 -9.46
N PRO A 53 -2.82 -7.97 -8.86
CA PRO A 53 -1.57 -8.58 -9.30
C PRO A 53 -1.55 -10.10 -9.09
N GLY A 54 -2.55 -10.70 -8.43
CA GLY A 54 -2.66 -12.16 -8.24
C GLY A 54 -3.56 -12.85 -9.28
N HIS A 55 -4.22 -12.09 -10.16
CA HIS A 55 -5.17 -12.59 -11.14
C HIS A 55 -6.36 -13.39 -10.55
N LEU A 56 -6.92 -12.90 -9.44
CA LEU A 56 -8.05 -13.50 -8.73
C LEU A 56 -9.44 -13.14 -9.33
N CYS A 57 -9.58 -11.97 -9.96
CA CYS A 57 -10.81 -11.53 -10.63
C CYS A 57 -10.89 -12.04 -12.06
N ASP A 58 -12.09 -12.32 -12.58
CA ASP A 58 -12.28 -12.67 -13.98
C ASP A 58 -12.39 -11.41 -14.86
N THR A 59 -11.24 -10.83 -15.20
CA THR A 59 -11.15 -9.62 -16.06
C THR A 59 -9.78 -9.51 -16.73
N PRO A 60 -9.72 -9.11 -18.01
CA PRO A 60 -8.48 -8.73 -18.67
C PRO A 60 -8.03 -7.29 -18.30
N ASP A 61 -8.97 -6.43 -17.90
CA ASP A 61 -8.73 -5.01 -17.66
C ASP A 61 -8.27 -4.80 -16.22
N ARG A 62 -6.94 -4.92 -16.00
CA ARG A 62 -6.29 -4.73 -14.70
C ARG A 62 -5.46 -3.46 -14.71
N LEU A 63 -5.57 -2.70 -13.62
CA LEU A 63 -4.70 -1.57 -13.37
C LEU A 63 -3.27 -2.07 -13.15
N HIS A 64 -2.32 -1.39 -13.77
CA HIS A 64 -0.89 -1.58 -13.51
C HIS A 64 -0.37 -0.38 -12.72
N TRP A 65 0.46 -0.62 -11.72
CA TRP A 65 0.95 0.43 -10.85
C TRP A 65 2.37 0.12 -10.35
N ALA A 66 3.31 1.04 -10.63
CA ALA A 66 4.69 0.91 -10.16
C ALA A 66 4.83 1.48 -8.74
N PRO A 67 5.40 0.74 -7.78
CA PRO A 67 5.66 1.27 -6.44
C PRO A 67 6.60 2.48 -6.36
N THR A 68 7.40 2.73 -7.41
CA THR A 68 8.22 3.93 -7.55
C THR A 68 7.42 5.20 -7.89
N THR A 69 6.15 5.07 -8.28
CA THR A 69 5.31 6.22 -8.66
C THR A 69 5.24 7.24 -7.53
N GLY A 70 5.62 8.49 -7.82
CA GLY A 70 5.64 9.61 -6.88
C GLY A 70 6.80 9.61 -5.89
N CYS A 71 7.70 8.62 -5.93
CA CYS A 71 8.85 8.52 -5.03
C CYS A 71 9.98 9.52 -5.37
N GLU A 72 9.80 10.37 -6.39
CA GLU A 72 10.62 11.57 -6.59
C GLU A 72 10.51 12.52 -5.38
N GLN A 73 9.41 12.46 -4.64
CA GLN A 73 9.27 13.10 -3.33
C GLN A 73 9.79 12.14 -2.25
N ALA A 74 10.83 12.56 -1.52
CA ALA A 74 11.48 11.70 -0.52
C ALA A 74 10.53 11.22 0.59
N ASP A 75 9.60 12.06 1.03
CA ASP A 75 8.60 11.68 2.04
C ASP A 75 7.66 10.60 1.52
N ARG A 76 7.23 10.69 0.26
CA ARG A 76 6.45 9.62 -0.39
C ARG A 76 7.24 8.33 -0.52
N ALA A 77 8.54 8.41 -0.82
CA ALA A 77 9.41 7.24 -0.87
C ALA A 77 9.55 6.56 0.51
N ALA A 78 9.57 7.36 1.59
CA ALA A 78 9.58 6.86 2.96
C ALA A 78 8.24 6.18 3.31
N ASP A 79 7.11 6.85 3.10
CA ASP A 79 5.78 6.27 3.33
C ASP A 79 5.57 4.98 2.52
N ARG A 80 6.03 4.97 1.27
CA ARG A 80 6.00 3.81 0.39
C ARG A 80 6.82 2.65 0.94
N ALA A 81 8.03 2.92 1.42
CA ALA A 81 8.90 1.90 2.00
C ALA A 81 8.26 1.27 3.25
N THR A 82 7.72 2.09 4.15
CA THR A 82 6.99 1.61 5.33
C THR A 82 5.81 0.73 4.93
N ALA A 83 5.01 1.13 3.93
CA ALA A 83 3.86 0.36 3.48
C ALA A 83 4.25 -0.97 2.79
N LEU A 84 5.30 -0.97 1.96
CA LEU A 84 5.81 -2.19 1.31
C LEU A 84 6.37 -3.20 2.33
N LEU A 85 7.00 -2.73 3.41
CA LEU A 85 7.59 -3.61 4.42
C LEU A 85 6.61 -4.01 5.53
N ALA A 86 5.48 -3.33 5.68
CA ALA A 86 4.52 -3.57 6.77
C ALA A 86 4.08 -5.06 6.92
N PRO A 87 3.80 -5.80 5.82
CA PRO A 87 3.41 -7.21 5.92
C PRO A 87 4.47 -8.13 6.53
N VAL A 88 5.74 -7.84 6.25
CA VAL A 88 6.88 -8.67 6.67
C VAL A 88 7.57 -8.13 7.91
N ARG A 89 7.23 -6.92 8.36
CA ARG A 89 7.89 -6.25 9.49
C ARG A 89 7.84 -7.14 10.74
N PRO A 90 9.00 -7.42 11.38
CA PRO A 90 9.05 -8.13 12.65
C PRO A 90 8.32 -7.36 13.76
N GLN A 91 7.68 -8.08 14.69
CA GLN A 91 7.02 -7.48 15.84
C GLN A 91 7.90 -7.44 17.09
N ALA A 92 8.91 -8.31 17.17
CA ALA A 92 9.77 -8.36 18.34
C ALA A 92 10.63 -7.08 18.41
N ARG A 93 10.68 -6.46 19.59
CA ARG A 93 11.41 -5.21 19.82
C ARG A 93 12.91 -5.34 19.49
N VAL A 94 13.48 -6.52 19.69
CA VAL A 94 14.89 -6.82 19.36
C VAL A 94 15.19 -6.65 17.87
N ASP A 95 14.20 -6.86 17.00
CA ASP A 95 14.35 -6.80 15.54
C ASP A 95 14.01 -5.42 14.95
N THR A 96 13.62 -4.45 15.80
CA THR A 96 13.21 -3.11 15.34
C THR A 96 14.34 -2.40 14.58
N ALA A 97 15.57 -2.50 15.06
CA ALA A 97 16.72 -1.88 14.40
C ALA A 97 16.96 -2.44 12.98
N THR A 98 16.75 -3.74 12.78
CA THR A 98 16.84 -4.37 11.46
C THR A 98 15.75 -3.87 10.52
N ALA A 99 14.51 -3.77 11.02
CA ALA A 99 13.40 -3.25 10.24
C ALA A 99 13.59 -1.77 9.84
N ASP A 100 14.17 -0.96 10.72
CA ASP A 100 14.46 0.46 10.46
C ASP A 100 15.58 0.63 9.40
N ILE A 101 16.57 -0.27 9.39
CA ILE A 101 17.58 -0.32 8.33
C ILE A 101 16.93 -0.72 7.00
N ALA A 102 16.03 -1.71 6.99
CA ALA A 102 15.34 -2.14 5.77
C ALA A 102 14.49 -1.01 5.18
N GLU A 103 13.74 -0.28 6.01
CA GLU A 103 12.99 0.91 5.58
C GLU A 103 13.91 2.00 5.05
N THR A 104 15.06 2.22 5.70
CA THR A 104 16.05 3.20 5.24
C THR A 104 16.66 2.83 3.89
N LEU A 105 17.03 1.57 3.69
CA LEU A 105 17.55 1.09 2.41
C LEU A 105 16.48 1.24 1.32
N LEU A 106 15.26 0.75 1.59
CA LEU A 106 14.19 0.73 0.61
C LEU A 106 13.73 2.13 0.19
N ARG A 107 13.58 3.08 1.13
CA ARG A 107 13.19 4.47 0.76
C ARG A 107 14.25 5.14 -0.13
N CYS A 108 15.53 4.90 0.15
CA CYS A 108 16.62 5.45 -0.65
C CYS A 108 16.64 4.84 -2.05
N TRP A 109 16.42 3.53 -2.18
CA TRP A 109 16.32 2.85 -3.47
C TRP A 109 15.09 3.29 -4.27
N LEU A 110 13.92 3.42 -3.64
CA LEU A 110 12.71 3.91 -4.30
C LEU A 110 12.91 5.32 -4.84
N HIS A 111 13.47 6.23 -4.04
CA HIS A 111 13.75 7.58 -4.47
C HIS A 111 14.79 7.63 -5.59
N ALA A 112 15.90 6.90 -5.45
CA ALA A 112 16.94 6.82 -6.50
C ALA A 112 16.38 6.28 -7.82
N ALA A 113 15.51 5.25 -7.76
CA ALA A 113 14.87 4.70 -8.94
C ALA A 113 13.90 5.71 -9.59
N ALA A 114 13.08 6.39 -8.80
CA ALA A 114 12.10 7.34 -9.31
C ALA A 114 12.76 8.56 -9.99
N ILE A 115 13.75 9.19 -9.35
CA ILE A 115 14.40 10.40 -9.90
C ILE A 115 15.20 10.12 -11.18
N ASP A 116 15.74 8.90 -11.33
CA ASP A 116 16.51 8.44 -12.50
C ASP A 116 15.64 7.72 -13.55
N GLY A 117 14.32 7.61 -13.32
CA GLY A 117 13.39 6.98 -14.26
C GLY A 117 13.57 5.47 -14.42
N ARG A 118 14.05 4.78 -13.37
CA ARG A 118 14.28 3.33 -13.40
C ARG A 118 13.01 2.54 -13.11
N PRO A 119 12.85 1.37 -13.76
CA PRO A 119 11.71 0.50 -13.48
C PRO A 119 11.81 -0.09 -12.06
N PHE A 120 10.66 -0.40 -11.45
CA PHE A 120 10.60 -0.92 -10.08
C PHE A 120 11.46 -2.19 -9.86
N ARG A 121 11.60 -3.06 -10.87
CA ARG A 121 12.49 -4.23 -10.83
C ARG A 121 13.94 -3.91 -10.46
N GLN A 122 14.41 -2.68 -10.71
CA GLN A 122 15.75 -2.25 -10.33
C GLN A 122 15.91 -2.16 -8.80
N VAL A 123 14.86 -1.73 -8.09
CA VAL A 123 14.86 -1.66 -6.62
C VAL A 123 15.09 -3.05 -6.03
N HIS A 124 14.40 -4.07 -6.57
CA HIS A 124 14.60 -5.45 -6.16
C HIS A 124 16.02 -5.96 -6.47
N ARG A 125 16.60 -5.58 -7.62
CA ARG A 125 18.00 -5.92 -7.96
C ARG A 125 19.01 -5.32 -6.97
N TRP A 126 18.80 -4.08 -6.54
CA TRP A 126 19.65 -3.46 -5.51
C TRP A 126 19.48 -4.13 -4.14
N ALA A 127 18.25 -4.54 -3.78
CA ALA A 127 17.98 -5.28 -2.55
C ALA A 127 18.71 -6.63 -2.49
N MET A 128 18.82 -7.33 -3.62
CA MET A 128 19.61 -8.57 -3.79
C MET A 128 21.13 -8.36 -3.76
N GLY A 129 21.62 -7.14 -3.50
CA GLY A 129 23.05 -6.82 -3.47
C GLY A 129 23.69 -6.52 -4.83
N GLY A 130 22.91 -6.55 -5.93
CA GLY A 130 23.42 -6.22 -7.25
C GLY A 130 23.75 -4.73 -7.36
N ASN A 131 24.98 -4.36 -7.74
CA ASN A 131 25.42 -2.97 -7.97
C ASN A 131 25.12 -2.01 -6.79
N ALA A 132 25.36 -2.40 -5.54
CA ALA A 132 24.99 -1.61 -4.34
C ALA A 132 25.49 -0.15 -4.32
N HIS A 133 26.59 0.16 -5.02
CA HIS A 133 27.15 1.52 -5.12
C HIS A 133 26.41 2.42 -6.12
N GLU A 134 25.68 1.84 -7.07
CA GLU A 134 24.95 2.58 -8.09
C GLU A 134 23.90 3.56 -7.52
N PRO A 135 22.99 3.15 -6.62
CA PRO A 135 22.02 4.07 -6.04
C PRO A 135 22.68 5.16 -5.19
N VAL A 136 23.80 4.86 -4.50
CA VAL A 136 24.57 5.88 -3.77
C VAL A 136 25.11 6.94 -4.72
N ARG A 137 25.71 6.51 -5.84
CA ARG A 137 26.21 7.45 -6.87
C ARG A 137 25.10 8.30 -7.46
N LEU A 138 23.96 7.69 -7.82
CA LEU A 138 22.79 8.41 -8.33
C LEU A 138 22.34 9.49 -7.35
N LEU A 139 22.18 9.15 -6.07
CA LEU A 139 21.75 10.10 -5.04
C LEU A 139 22.79 11.21 -4.77
N ARG A 140 24.08 10.99 -5.07
CA ARG A 140 25.12 12.03 -4.92
C ARG A 140 25.11 13.04 -6.07
N THR A 141 24.82 12.60 -7.28
CA THR A 141 25.04 13.41 -8.49
C THR A 141 23.75 13.92 -9.13
N HIS A 142 22.61 13.29 -8.86
CA HIS A 142 21.36 13.65 -9.51
C HIS A 142 20.78 14.95 -8.93
N PRO A 143 20.43 15.95 -9.76
CA PRO A 143 20.00 17.27 -9.27
C PRO A 143 18.67 17.25 -8.48
N LYS A 144 17.84 16.22 -8.69
CA LYS A 144 16.59 16.02 -7.93
C LYS A 144 16.74 15.14 -6.68
N ALA A 145 17.95 14.69 -6.36
CA ALA A 145 18.15 13.86 -5.18
C ALA A 145 17.90 14.66 -3.91
N ALA A 146 17.08 14.11 -3.00
CA ALA A 146 16.82 14.77 -1.74
C ALA A 146 18.10 14.84 -0.88
N PRO A 147 18.38 15.98 -0.24
CA PRO A 147 19.60 16.17 0.55
C PRO A 147 19.77 15.09 1.63
N GLY A 148 21.02 14.63 1.79
CA GLY A 148 21.37 13.66 2.84
C GLY A 148 21.05 12.20 2.53
N LEU A 149 20.16 11.87 1.59
CA LEU A 149 19.81 10.48 1.29
C LEU A 149 20.99 9.64 0.80
N ALA A 150 21.95 10.24 0.08
CA ALA A 150 23.17 9.55 -0.33
C ALA A 150 24.01 9.08 0.86
N GLY A 151 24.27 9.97 1.82
CA GLY A 151 25.04 9.65 3.02
C GLY A 151 24.30 8.69 3.96
N LEU A 152 22.98 8.85 4.05
CA LEU A 152 22.11 7.93 4.79
C LEU A 152 22.14 6.52 4.18
N LEU A 153 22.04 6.39 2.86
CA LEU A 153 22.13 5.10 2.17
C LEU A 153 23.51 4.48 2.36
N GLU A 154 24.58 5.25 2.18
CA GLU A 154 25.95 4.77 2.39
C GLU A 154 26.15 4.28 3.83
N SER A 155 25.71 5.05 4.83
CA SER A 155 25.78 4.66 6.24
C SER A 155 25.02 3.35 6.53
N ALA A 156 23.86 3.14 5.90
CA ALA A 156 23.10 1.90 6.05
C ALA A 156 23.79 0.71 5.35
N LEU A 157 24.44 0.94 4.21
CA LEU A 157 25.15 -0.08 3.44
C LEU A 157 26.52 -0.46 4.04
N THR A 158 27.18 0.44 4.76
CA THR A 158 28.50 0.20 5.39
C THR A 158 28.43 -0.01 6.90
N GLY A 159 27.22 0.02 7.48
CA GLY A 159 26.99 -0.24 8.90
C GLY A 159 27.23 -1.71 9.28
N HIS A 160 26.57 -2.17 10.35
CA HIS A 160 26.71 -3.54 10.85
C HIS A 160 26.36 -4.59 9.78
N PRO A 161 27.31 -5.42 9.31
CA PRO A 161 27.10 -6.33 8.19
C PRO A 161 25.93 -7.29 8.38
N GLU A 162 25.83 -7.92 9.56
CA GLU A 162 24.76 -8.87 9.88
C GLU A 162 23.37 -8.20 9.84
N ARG A 163 23.21 -7.03 10.46
CA ARG A 163 21.92 -6.31 10.43
C ARG A 163 21.54 -5.84 9.04
N ARG A 164 22.53 -5.41 8.25
CA ARG A 164 22.33 -5.03 6.84
C ARG A 164 21.86 -6.23 6.01
N GLU A 165 22.47 -7.39 6.19
CA GLU A 165 22.08 -8.62 5.50
C GLU A 165 20.64 -9.02 5.87
N MET A 166 20.31 -9.05 7.16
CA MET A 166 18.94 -9.31 7.61
C MET A 166 17.92 -8.29 7.06
N ALA A 167 18.30 -7.01 6.95
CA ALA A 167 17.45 -5.96 6.38
C ALA A 167 17.24 -6.13 4.86
N GLN A 168 18.27 -6.58 4.14
CA GLN A 168 18.17 -6.94 2.72
C GLN A 168 17.27 -8.16 2.54
N GLU A 169 17.46 -9.22 3.34
CA GLU A 169 16.59 -10.40 3.33
C GLU A 169 15.12 -10.06 3.58
N LEU A 170 14.85 -9.13 4.51
CA LEU A 170 13.50 -8.64 4.77
C LEU A 170 12.89 -7.97 3.52
N THR A 171 13.67 -7.15 2.82
CA THR A 171 13.23 -6.49 1.58
C THR A 171 13.03 -7.49 0.44
N VAL A 172 13.93 -8.46 0.29
CA VAL A 172 13.82 -9.53 -0.70
C VAL A 172 12.57 -10.37 -0.44
N ARG A 173 12.28 -10.69 0.83
CA ARG A 173 11.07 -11.42 1.21
C ARG A 173 9.80 -10.65 0.87
N ALA A 174 9.77 -9.34 1.12
CA ALA A 174 8.63 -8.49 0.72
C ALA A 174 8.38 -8.52 -0.79
N PHE A 175 9.42 -8.75 -1.60
CA PHE A 175 9.33 -8.74 -3.06
C PHE A 175 9.31 -10.14 -3.69
N GLY A 176 9.13 -11.21 -2.89
CA GLY A 176 9.16 -12.59 -3.38
C GLY A 176 8.19 -12.87 -4.54
N ALA A 177 7.04 -12.20 -4.57
CA ALA A 177 6.05 -12.32 -5.66
C ALA A 177 6.54 -11.78 -7.01
N LEU A 178 7.59 -10.95 -7.05
CA LEU A 178 8.20 -10.49 -8.31
C LEU A 178 8.91 -11.61 -9.11
N SER A 179 9.01 -12.82 -8.55
CA SER A 179 9.40 -14.00 -9.32
C SER A 179 8.39 -14.34 -10.42
N SER A 180 7.11 -14.05 -10.19
CA SER A 180 6.03 -14.21 -11.17
C SER A 180 6.08 -13.14 -12.26
N VAL A 181 5.84 -13.54 -13.51
CA VAL A 181 5.78 -12.60 -14.66
C VAL A 181 4.64 -11.60 -14.50
N HIS A 182 3.43 -12.09 -14.24
CA HIS A 182 2.23 -11.25 -14.13
C HIS A 182 2.32 -10.21 -13.00
N VAL A 183 2.97 -10.52 -11.87
CA VAL A 183 3.20 -9.55 -10.78
C VAL A 183 4.19 -8.45 -11.21
N ARG A 184 5.23 -8.80 -11.99
CA ARG A 184 6.16 -7.81 -12.55
C ARG A 184 5.48 -6.92 -13.57
N ASP A 185 4.61 -7.48 -14.39
CA ASP A 185 3.80 -6.74 -15.36
C ASP A 185 2.88 -5.76 -14.62
N ALA A 186 2.20 -6.20 -13.54
CA ALA A 186 1.40 -5.35 -12.67
C ALA A 186 2.18 -4.17 -12.05
N CYS A 187 3.52 -4.23 -12.00
CA CYS A 187 4.40 -3.15 -11.55
C CYS A 187 4.91 -2.25 -12.69
N THR A 188 4.41 -2.44 -13.91
CA THR A 188 4.85 -1.75 -15.13
C THR A 188 3.65 -1.02 -15.75
N PRO A 189 3.34 0.22 -15.32
CA PRO A 189 2.16 0.95 -15.76
C PRO A 189 2.21 1.32 -17.24
N ASN A 190 1.07 1.21 -17.90
CA ASN A 190 0.84 1.85 -19.20
C ASN A 190 0.55 3.34 -18.99
N ARG A 191 0.60 4.12 -20.08
CA ARG A 191 0.33 5.55 -20.04
C ARG A 191 -1.06 5.89 -19.45
N ALA A 192 -2.07 5.06 -19.73
CA ALA A 192 -3.43 5.27 -19.25
C ALA A 192 -3.62 4.94 -17.77
N ASP A 193 -2.83 4.02 -17.20
CA ASP A 193 -2.99 3.57 -15.81
C ASP A 193 -2.78 4.70 -14.81
N ALA A 194 -1.73 5.51 -15.01
CA ALA A 194 -1.43 6.64 -14.13
C ALA A 194 -2.55 7.67 -14.14
N LEU A 195 -3.06 8.02 -15.34
CA LEU A 195 -4.16 8.96 -15.47
C LEU A 195 -5.44 8.42 -14.82
N ALA A 196 -5.75 7.14 -15.02
CA ALA A 196 -6.92 6.50 -14.42
C ALA A 196 -6.84 6.52 -12.88
N LEU A 197 -5.69 6.15 -12.31
CA LEU A 197 -5.49 6.16 -10.85
C LEU A 197 -5.48 7.57 -10.24
N ASP A 198 -5.00 8.58 -10.97
CA ASP A 198 -5.01 9.96 -10.47
C ASP A 198 -6.40 10.60 -10.54
N SER A 199 -7.26 10.16 -11.46
CA SER A 199 -8.59 10.78 -11.72
C SER A 199 -9.77 10.05 -11.08
N PHE A 200 -9.67 8.75 -10.77
CA PHE A 200 -10.85 7.97 -10.36
C PHE A 200 -11.59 8.58 -9.15
N ALA A 201 -10.87 9.20 -8.20
CA ALA A 201 -11.50 9.78 -7.02
C ALA A 201 -12.34 11.01 -7.38
N ASP A 202 -11.80 11.90 -8.21
CA ASP A 202 -12.49 13.11 -8.70
C ASP A 202 -13.67 12.76 -9.62
N GLU A 203 -13.60 11.61 -10.30
CA GLU A 203 -14.66 11.09 -11.18
C GLU A 203 -15.70 10.21 -10.44
N GLY A 204 -15.68 10.15 -9.10
CA GLY A 204 -16.63 9.33 -8.31
C GLY A 204 -16.44 7.81 -8.48
N GLY A 205 -15.30 7.40 -9.02
CA GLY A 205 -14.93 6.04 -9.37
C GLY A 205 -14.64 5.14 -8.18
N SER A 206 -14.21 3.93 -8.47
CA SER A 206 -13.92 2.90 -7.47
C SER A 206 -12.65 2.15 -7.80
N LEU A 207 -11.78 1.96 -6.82
CA LEU A 207 -10.59 1.13 -6.92
C LEU A 207 -10.76 -0.13 -6.06
N TYR A 208 -10.74 -1.29 -6.70
CA TYR A 208 -10.70 -2.58 -6.03
C TYR A 208 -9.26 -3.08 -5.97
N VAL A 209 -8.75 -3.31 -4.78
CA VAL A 209 -7.44 -3.90 -4.49
C VAL A 209 -7.70 -5.32 -3.99
N VAL A 210 -7.42 -6.30 -4.83
CA VAL A 210 -7.79 -7.70 -4.59
C VAL A 210 -6.55 -8.54 -4.38
N GLY A 211 -6.56 -9.38 -3.34
CA GLY A 211 -5.42 -10.18 -2.95
C GLY A 211 -5.79 -11.50 -2.31
N GLU A 212 -4.81 -12.39 -2.18
CA GLU A 212 -4.99 -13.62 -1.41
C GLU A 212 -5.12 -13.29 0.08
N SER A 213 -5.92 -14.07 0.79
CA SER A 213 -5.98 -14.03 2.26
C SER A 213 -4.79 -14.78 2.85
N ILE A 214 -3.81 -14.06 3.40
CA ILE A 214 -2.59 -14.62 3.98
C ILE A 214 -2.52 -14.30 5.48
N GLU A 215 -2.57 -15.34 6.32
CA GLU A 215 -2.49 -15.19 7.79
C GLU A 215 -1.05 -15.07 8.32
N THR A 216 -0.07 -15.59 7.57
CA THR A 216 1.35 -15.65 7.98
C THR A 216 2.27 -14.96 6.96
N PRO A 217 2.07 -13.65 6.68
CA PRO A 217 2.79 -12.95 5.61
C PRO A 217 4.31 -12.89 5.84
N ARG A 218 4.77 -13.01 7.09
CA ARG A 218 6.21 -13.07 7.43
C ARG A 218 6.95 -14.30 6.88
N SER A 219 6.24 -15.36 6.50
CA SER A 219 6.81 -16.56 5.86
C SER A 219 6.69 -16.53 4.33
N GLY A 220 5.75 -15.75 3.80
CA GLY A 220 5.47 -15.65 2.37
C GLY A 220 4.34 -14.64 2.16
N PRO A 221 4.65 -13.37 1.87
CA PRO A 221 3.64 -12.32 1.86
C PRO A 221 2.85 -12.25 0.54
N GLY A 222 3.17 -13.08 -0.46
CA GLY A 222 2.53 -13.00 -1.78
C GLY A 222 2.60 -11.58 -2.35
N THR A 223 1.48 -11.09 -2.88
CA THR A 223 1.34 -9.73 -3.41
C THR A 223 0.99 -8.69 -2.34
N MET A 224 0.76 -9.09 -1.08
CA MET A 224 0.33 -8.21 0.03
C MET A 224 1.16 -6.91 0.17
N PRO A 225 2.49 -6.89 -0.02
CA PRO A 225 3.29 -5.66 0.00
C PRO A 225 2.84 -4.63 -1.04
N LEU A 226 2.54 -5.07 -2.26
CA LEU A 226 2.04 -4.20 -3.33
C LEU A 226 0.65 -3.67 -3.03
N LEU A 227 -0.25 -4.54 -2.54
CA LEU A 227 -1.62 -4.18 -2.16
C LEU A 227 -1.62 -3.15 -1.02
N THR A 228 -0.81 -3.40 0.01
CA THR A 228 -0.64 -2.50 1.17
C THR A 228 -0.10 -1.16 0.73
N ALA A 229 0.90 -1.15 -0.16
CA ALA A 229 1.50 0.07 -0.68
C ALA A 229 0.50 0.90 -1.49
N LEU A 230 -0.22 0.30 -2.45
CA LEU A 230 -1.19 1.03 -3.28
C LEU A 230 -2.32 1.60 -2.42
N ALA A 231 -2.94 0.77 -1.56
CA ALA A 231 -4.03 1.21 -0.70
C ALA A 231 -3.60 2.33 0.25
N SER A 232 -2.40 2.24 0.83
CA SER A 232 -1.86 3.30 1.71
C SER A 232 -1.64 4.62 0.97
N ASP A 233 -1.19 4.58 -0.28
CA ASP A 233 -0.96 5.81 -1.06
C ASP A 233 -2.24 6.46 -1.55
N VAL A 234 -3.28 5.67 -1.86
CA VAL A 234 -4.62 6.23 -2.14
C VAL A 234 -5.18 6.93 -0.89
N VAL A 235 -5.04 6.31 0.29
CA VAL A 235 -5.45 6.94 1.55
C VAL A 235 -4.67 8.23 1.82
N GLU A 236 -3.35 8.22 1.65
CA GLU A 236 -2.52 9.42 1.88
C GLU A 236 -2.76 10.49 0.81
N HIS A 237 -3.06 10.10 -0.43
CA HIS A 237 -3.53 11.02 -1.47
C HIS A 237 -4.82 11.72 -1.02
N GLY A 238 -5.81 10.97 -0.56
CA GLY A 238 -7.06 11.51 -0.01
C GLY A 238 -6.84 12.45 1.18
N ARG A 239 -5.94 12.12 2.12
CA ARG A 239 -5.57 13.02 3.23
C ARG A 239 -4.97 14.34 2.75
N ARG A 240 -4.07 14.27 1.77
CA ARG A 240 -3.44 15.45 1.18
C ARG A 240 -4.44 16.32 0.42
N MET A 241 -5.43 15.71 -0.25
CA MET A 241 -6.53 16.44 -0.89
C MET A 241 -7.41 17.12 0.15
N ALA A 242 -7.84 16.41 1.21
CA ALA A 242 -8.62 16.98 2.31
C ALA A 242 -7.91 18.19 2.94
N ALA A 243 -6.60 18.07 3.23
CA ALA A 243 -5.82 19.15 3.83
C ALA A 243 -5.70 20.40 2.94
N ARG A 244 -5.91 20.28 1.62
CA ARG A 244 -5.88 21.39 0.66
C ARG A 244 -7.28 21.94 0.33
N SER A 245 -8.35 21.26 0.72
CA SER A 245 -9.71 21.75 0.47
C SER A 245 -10.06 22.90 1.44
N SER A 246 -11.00 23.77 1.04
CA SER A 246 -11.43 24.91 1.86
C SER A 246 -11.92 24.50 3.24
N ASP A 247 -12.57 23.35 3.31
CA ASP A 247 -13.26 22.85 4.50
C ASP A 247 -12.41 21.84 5.27
N GLY A 248 -11.17 21.56 4.81
CA GLY A 248 -10.26 20.59 5.42
C GLY A 248 -10.72 19.13 5.29
N ARG A 249 -11.66 18.86 4.38
CA ARG A 249 -12.37 17.59 4.21
C ARG A 249 -12.63 17.27 2.74
N LEU A 250 -12.66 15.99 2.39
CA LEU A 250 -13.14 15.51 1.08
C LEU A 250 -14.66 15.62 0.98
N ASP A 251 -15.14 16.22 -0.11
CA ASP A 251 -16.55 16.26 -0.50
C ASP A 251 -16.65 16.07 -2.03
N PRO A 252 -17.20 14.96 -2.54
CA PRO A 252 -17.79 13.85 -1.78
C PRO A 252 -16.74 13.05 -0.97
N PRO A 253 -17.13 12.36 0.12
CA PRO A 253 -16.19 11.58 0.93
C PRO A 253 -15.70 10.34 0.18
N LEU A 254 -14.42 9.99 0.40
CA LEU A 254 -13.84 8.73 -0.05
C LEU A 254 -14.17 7.64 0.97
N THR A 255 -14.96 6.65 0.54
CA THR A 255 -15.32 5.49 1.36
C THR A 255 -14.25 4.41 1.23
N LEU A 256 -13.73 3.93 2.36
CA LEU A 256 -12.70 2.91 2.45
C LEU A 256 -13.32 1.64 3.02
N VAL A 257 -13.55 0.64 2.17
CA VAL A 257 -14.07 -0.68 2.57
C VAL A 257 -12.90 -1.65 2.63
N LEU A 258 -12.39 -1.88 3.84
CA LEU A 258 -11.18 -2.65 4.09
C LEU A 258 -11.57 -4.04 4.60
N ASP A 259 -11.97 -4.91 3.67
CA ASP A 259 -12.39 -6.28 3.93
C ASP A 259 -11.20 -7.23 4.10
N ASP A 260 -11.19 -7.98 5.20
CA ASP A 260 -10.09 -8.88 5.59
C ASP A 260 -8.72 -8.18 5.63
N VAL A 261 -8.72 -6.89 5.99
CA VAL A 261 -7.58 -5.99 5.78
C VAL A 261 -6.27 -6.50 6.38
N ALA A 262 -6.32 -7.20 7.52
CA ALA A 262 -5.13 -7.78 8.15
C ALA A 262 -4.52 -8.92 7.32
N ALA A 263 -5.34 -9.73 6.64
CA ALA A 263 -4.88 -10.83 5.80
C ALA A 263 -4.66 -10.44 4.32
N VAL A 264 -4.99 -9.21 3.91
CA VAL A 264 -4.89 -8.78 2.49
C VAL A 264 -3.96 -7.59 2.30
N ALA A 265 -4.07 -6.55 3.12
CA ALA A 265 -3.29 -5.32 2.98
C ALA A 265 -3.24 -4.57 4.32
N PRO A 266 -2.37 -4.95 5.26
CA PRO A 266 -2.30 -4.31 6.58
C PRO A 266 -1.73 -2.89 6.50
N LEU A 267 -2.60 -1.90 6.30
CA LEU A 267 -2.23 -0.48 6.24
C LEU A 267 -1.51 -0.03 7.53
N PRO A 268 -0.26 0.49 7.46
CA PRO A 268 0.50 0.89 8.65
C PRO A 268 -0.24 1.91 9.53
N ARG A 269 -0.91 2.87 8.89
CA ARG A 269 -1.60 3.99 9.55
C ARG A 269 -3.10 3.75 9.75
N LEU A 270 -3.57 2.49 9.71
CA LEU A 270 -4.97 2.17 9.93
C LEU A 270 -5.53 2.70 11.28
N PRO A 271 -4.82 2.60 12.43
CA PRO A 271 -5.32 3.16 13.68
C PRO A 271 -5.57 4.68 13.61
N ASP A 272 -4.63 5.43 13.02
CA ASP A 272 -4.79 6.87 12.81
C ASP A 272 -5.90 7.19 11.82
N LEU A 273 -6.07 6.38 10.78
CA LEU A 273 -7.16 6.50 9.81
C LEU A 273 -8.53 6.32 10.47
N LEU A 274 -8.69 5.31 11.32
CA LEU A 274 -9.94 5.11 12.07
C LEU A 274 -10.23 6.26 13.04
N ARG A 275 -9.19 6.89 13.61
CA ARG A 275 -9.32 8.00 14.56
C ARG A 275 -9.66 9.34 13.91
N THR A 276 -9.05 9.64 12.76
CA THR A 276 -9.08 10.99 12.16
C THR A 276 -9.74 11.05 10.79
N GLY A 277 -9.87 9.92 10.11
CA GLY A 277 -10.31 9.84 8.71
C GLY A 277 -11.70 10.41 8.49
N GLN A 278 -12.64 10.16 9.41
CA GLN A 278 -14.02 10.65 9.28
C GLN A 278 -14.10 12.18 9.14
N ALA A 279 -13.34 12.90 9.97
CA ALA A 279 -13.27 14.37 9.93
C ALA A 279 -12.66 14.89 8.62
N GLN A 280 -11.82 14.08 7.97
CA GLN A 280 -11.18 14.39 6.69
C GLN A 280 -11.98 13.91 5.47
N GLY A 281 -13.14 13.27 5.68
CA GLY A 281 -13.96 12.71 4.59
C GLY A 281 -13.44 11.37 4.07
N LEU A 282 -12.67 10.65 4.89
CA LEU A 282 -12.17 9.29 4.65
C LEU A 282 -12.98 8.30 5.51
N SER A 283 -14.21 8.00 5.07
CA SER A 283 -15.14 7.13 5.81
C SER A 283 -14.66 5.68 5.77
N THR A 284 -14.17 5.16 6.90
CA THR A 284 -13.49 3.84 6.93
C THR A 284 -14.35 2.76 7.55
N VAL A 285 -14.54 1.66 6.83
CA VAL A 285 -15.14 0.40 7.27
C VAL A 285 -14.05 -0.67 7.29
N ALA A 286 -13.47 -0.93 8.45
CA ALA A 286 -12.44 -1.96 8.65
C ALA A 286 -13.07 -3.27 9.14
N LEU A 287 -12.93 -4.33 8.36
CA LEU A 287 -13.53 -5.63 8.63
C LEU A 287 -12.43 -6.66 8.86
N LEU A 288 -12.44 -7.30 10.03
CA LEU A 288 -11.39 -8.23 10.45
C LEU A 288 -12.01 -9.53 10.97
N ARG A 289 -11.25 -10.63 10.93
CA ARG A 289 -11.74 -11.92 11.43
C ARG A 289 -11.83 -11.94 12.94
N SER A 290 -10.79 -11.41 13.59
CA SER A 290 -10.70 -11.38 15.05
C SER A 290 -9.78 -10.27 15.56
N PRO A 291 -9.90 -9.88 16.84
CA PRO A 291 -8.95 -8.98 17.49
C PRO A 291 -7.51 -9.52 17.50
N GLU A 292 -7.33 -10.83 17.56
CA GLU A 292 -6.01 -11.49 17.53
C GLU A 292 -5.31 -11.25 16.20
N GLN A 293 -6.06 -11.34 15.09
CA GLN A 293 -5.56 -11.00 13.76
C GLN A 293 -5.14 -9.52 13.69
N ALA A 294 -5.89 -8.61 14.31
CA ALA A 294 -5.51 -7.20 14.36
C ALA A 294 -4.16 -7.00 15.10
N ARG A 295 -3.95 -7.71 16.22
CA ARG A 295 -2.73 -7.58 17.04
C ARG A 295 -1.47 -8.08 16.33
N SER A 296 -1.58 -8.87 15.27
CA SER A 296 -0.41 -9.33 14.49
C SER A 296 0.20 -8.22 13.60
N HIS A 297 -0.52 -7.11 13.42
CA HIS A 297 -0.08 -5.96 12.61
C HIS A 297 -0.07 -4.63 13.40
N TRP A 298 -1.05 -4.40 14.29
CA TRP A 298 -1.19 -3.15 15.02
C TRP A 298 -1.07 -3.35 16.52
N THR A 299 -0.23 -2.55 17.16
CA THR A 299 -0.06 -2.54 18.63
C THR A 299 -1.23 -1.85 19.34
N GLN A 300 -1.85 -0.87 18.68
CA GLN A 300 -3.04 -0.18 19.17
C GLN A 300 -4.29 -1.02 18.88
N GLN A 301 -5.20 -1.08 19.85
CA GLN A 301 -6.47 -1.76 19.64
C GLN A 301 -7.33 -0.98 18.64
N LEU A 302 -7.74 -1.61 17.54
CA LEU A 302 -8.66 -1.00 16.59
C LEU A 302 -10.06 -0.95 17.20
N ARG A 303 -10.64 0.25 17.25
CA ARG A 303 -11.97 0.51 17.79
C ARG A 303 -12.76 1.38 16.81
N THR A 304 -14.07 1.18 16.76
CA THR A 304 -14.96 2.13 16.11
C THR A 304 -14.88 3.46 16.89
N PRO A 305 -14.57 4.59 16.23
CA PRO A 305 -14.61 5.88 16.91
C PRO A 305 -16.02 6.12 17.44
N SER A 306 -16.13 6.51 18.71
CA SER A 306 -17.39 6.94 19.29
C SER A 306 -17.87 8.18 18.53
N SER A 307 -19.08 8.14 18.00
CA SER A 307 -19.75 9.34 17.48
C SER A 307 -19.85 10.35 18.63
N LEU A 308 -19.13 11.47 18.49
CA LEU A 308 -19.32 12.66 19.32
C LEU A 308 -20.61 13.36 18.90
#